data_AF-A0A7X5N544-F1
#
_entry.id   AF-A0A7X5N544-F1
#
_cell.length_a   1.000
_cell.length_b   1.000
_cell.length_c   1.000
_cell.angle_alpha   90.00
_cell.angle_beta   90.00
_cell.angle_gamma   90.00
#
_symmetry.space_group_name_H-M   'P 1'
#
loop_
_entity.id
_entity.type
_entity.pdbx_description
1 polymer ?
#
loop_
_entity_poly.entity_id
_entity_poly.type
_entity_poly.pdbx_seq_one_letter_code
_entity_poly.pdbx_strand_id
1 'polypeptide(L)' 'GAIVLYGWCERAGGDLQFALHVQPADPAVADADPVRAASALNAGIEQIARRDPAQYQWTYKRYTLRPPGSGEPNPYATER' A
#
# COMPACT_ATOMS: atom_id res chain seq x y z
N GLY A 1 19.61 4.80 11.26
CA GLY A 1 18.87 5.15 10.03
C GLY A 1 17.79 6.17 10.36
N ALA A 2 17.12 6.73 9.34
CA ALA A 2 15.98 7.62 9.54
C ALA A 2 14.73 6.84 9.99
N ILE A 3 13.81 7.50 10.69
CA ILE A 3 12.52 6.92 11.07
C ILE A 3 11.63 6.88 9.82
N VAL A 4 11.05 5.71 9.54
CA VAL A 4 10.06 5.55 8.47
C VAL A 4 8.68 5.88 9.02
N LEU A 5 7.94 6.72 8.29
CA LEU A 5 6.59 7.13 8.63
C LEU A 5 5.63 6.67 7.54
N TYR A 6 4.45 6.18 7.94
CA TYR A 6 3.30 6.12 7.05
C TYR A 6 2.63 7.48 7.01
N GLY A 7 2.25 7.93 5.81
CA GLY A 7 1.48 9.15 5.60
C GLY A 7 0.37 8.91 4.59
N TRP A 8 -0.85 9.32 4.92
CA TRP A 8 -1.98 9.29 3.98
C TRP A 8 -2.94 10.44 4.26
N CYS A 9 -3.75 10.76 3.26
CA CYS A 9 -4.74 11.82 3.32
C CYS A 9 -6.08 11.27 2.82
N GLU A 10 -7.16 11.57 3.54
CA GLU A 10 -8.50 11.13 3.20
C GLU A 10 -9.48 12.31 3.26
N ARG A 11 -10.55 12.24 2.47
CA ARG A 11 -11.64 13.23 2.58
C ARG A 11 -12.32 13.04 3.93
N ALA A 12 -12.46 14.13 4.67
CA ALA A 12 -13.08 14.14 6.00
C ALA A 12 -14.53 14.66 5.97
N GLY A 13 -15.00 15.19 4.83
CA GLY A 13 -16.35 15.73 4.67
C GLY A 13 -16.69 16.04 3.20
N GLY A 14 -17.82 16.73 2.98
CA GLY A 14 -18.40 16.96 1.65
C GLY A 14 -17.71 18.02 0.78
N ASP A 15 -16.92 18.92 1.39
CA ASP A 15 -16.22 20.00 0.71
C ASP A 15 -14.70 19.77 0.68
N LEU A 16 -13.89 20.83 0.72
CA LEU A 16 -12.42 20.79 0.75
C LEU A 16 -11.88 20.43 2.14
N GLN A 17 -12.48 19.43 2.79
CA GLN A 17 -12.09 18.96 4.11
C GLN A 17 -11.26 17.68 3.98
N PHE A 18 -10.02 17.75 4.46
CA PHE A 18 -9.05 16.66 4.37
C PHE A 18 -8.42 16.40 5.73
N ALA A 19 -8.24 15.12 6.06
CA ALA A 19 -7.48 14.69 7.23
C ALA A 19 -6.14 14.12 6.76
N LEU A 20 -5.04 14.74 7.17
CA LEU A 20 -3.69 14.19 7.04
C LEU A 20 -3.38 13.35 8.26
N HIS A 21 -2.95 12.11 8.02
CA HIS A 21 -2.51 11.19 9.05
C HIS A 21 -1.03 10.90 8.86
N VAL A 22 -0.29 10.90 9.97
CA VAL A 22 1.12 10.52 10.02
C VAL A 22 1.34 9.64 11.23
N GLN A 23 1.92 8.46 11.03
CA GLN A 23 2.20 7.53 12.12
C GLN A 23 3.54 6.81 11.89
N PRO A 24 4.25 6.38 12.95
CA PRO A 24 5.43 5.55 12.79
C PRO A 24 5.08 4.25 12.07
N ALA A 25 5.96 3.82 11.16
CA ALA A 25 5.86 2.49 10.58
C ALA A 25 6.35 1.42 11.57
N ASP A 26 6.00 0.16 11.32
CA ASP A 26 6.58 -0.97 12.04
C ASP A 26 8.12 -0.93 11.88
N PRO A 27 8.90 -1.04 12.97
CA PRO A 27 10.37 -1.06 12.88
C PRO A 27 10.92 -2.14 11.95
N ALA A 28 10.19 -3.23 11.72
CA ALA A 28 10.56 -4.28 10.78
C ALA A 28 10.64 -3.80 9.31
N VAL A 29 10.12 -2.62 8.97
CA VAL A 29 10.35 -2.00 7.65
C VAL A 29 11.84 -1.69 7.42
N ALA A 30 12.61 -1.51 8.48
CA ALA A 30 14.06 -1.28 8.41
C ALA A 30 14.90 -2.58 8.49
N ASP A 31 14.27 -3.75 8.35
CA ASP A 31 14.97 -5.03 8.34
C ASP A 31 15.98 -5.11 7.17
N ALA A 32 17.11 -5.78 7.41
CA ALA A 32 18.14 -5.96 6.38
C ALA A 32 17.71 -6.95 5.30
N ASP A 33 16.80 -7.88 5.63
CA ASP A 33 16.17 -8.75 4.65
C ASP A 33 15.06 -7.99 3.89
N PRO A 34 15.21 -7.79 2.56
CA PRO A 34 14.23 -7.05 1.78
C PRO A 34 12.85 -7.69 1.77
N VAL A 35 12.74 -9.01 1.93
CA VAL A 35 11.43 -9.70 1.99
C VAL A 35 10.72 -9.34 3.29
N ARG A 36 11.43 -9.36 4.41
CA ARG A 36 10.87 -8.97 5.72
C ARG A 36 10.50 -7.49 5.75
N ALA A 37 11.38 -6.62 5.26
CA ALA A 37 11.13 -5.19 5.15
C ALA A 37 9.90 -4.87 4.29
N ALA A 38 9.83 -5.46 3.09
CA ALA A 38 8.69 -5.24 2.19
C ALA A 38 7.39 -5.83 2.74
N SER A 39 7.45 -6.96 3.45
CA SER A 39 6.26 -7.56 4.08
C SER A 39 5.69 -6.65 5.16
N ALA A 40 6.54 -6.11 6.04
CA ALA A 40 6.14 -5.16 7.07
C ALA A 40 5.54 -3.87 6.46
N LEU A 41 6.15 -3.36 5.38
CA LEU A 41 5.65 -2.19 4.66
C LEU A 41 4.25 -2.43 4.08
N ASN A 42 4.07 -3.55 3.38
CA ASN A 42 2.81 -3.89 2.74
C ASN A 42 1.71 -4.16 3.78
N ALA A 43 2.02 -4.78 4.92
CA ALA A 43 1.07 -4.99 6.00
C ALA A 43 0.51 -3.66 6.55
N GLY A 44 1.37 -2.64 6.71
CA GLY A 44 0.92 -1.31 7.14
C GLY A 44 0.06 -0.60 6.08
N ILE A 45 0.44 -0.68 4.80
CA ILE A 45 -0.37 -0.14 3.69
C ILE A 45 -1.74 -0.82 3.65
N GLU A 46 -1.79 -2.14 3.82
CA GLU A 46 -3.03 -2.91 3.86
C GLU A 46 -3.92 -2.48 5.02
N GLN A 47 -3.37 -2.30 6.23
CA GLN A 47 -4.12 -1.79 7.37
C GLN A 47 -4.73 -0.41 7.09
N ILE A 48 -3.97 0.50 6.48
CA ILE A 48 -4.46 1.84 6.11
C ILE A 48 -5.59 1.75 5.08
N ALA A 49 -5.39 0.98 4.00
CA ALA A 49 -6.39 0.83 2.94
C ALA A 49 -7.67 0.15 3.43
N ARG A 50 -7.58 -0.80 4.37
CA ARG A 50 -8.74 -1.50 4.95
C ARG A 50 -9.64 -0.59 5.80
N ARG A 51 -9.13 0.54 6.31
CA ARG A 51 -9.95 1.50 7.07
C ARG A 51 -11.07 2.11 6.22
N ASP A 52 -10.75 2.48 4.99
CA ASP A 52 -11.71 3.01 4.02
C ASP A 52 -11.26 2.71 2.59
N PRO A 53 -11.68 1.55 2.02
CA PRO A 53 -11.34 1.18 0.66
C PRO A 53 -11.82 2.18 -0.39
N ALA A 54 -12.85 2.98 -0.13
CA ALA A 54 -13.35 3.96 -1.09
C ALA A 54 -12.39 5.16 -1.27
N GLN A 55 -11.50 5.41 -0.30
CA GLN A 55 -10.49 6.48 -0.36
C GLN A 55 -9.19 6.02 -1.03
N TYR A 56 -8.98 4.71 -1.21
CA TYR A 56 -7.76 4.18 -1.81
C TYR A 56 -7.82 4.25 -3.35
N GLN A 57 -6.70 4.62 -3.98
CA GLN A 57 -6.62 4.75 -5.43
C GLN A 57 -6.39 3.38 -6.11
N TRP A 58 -7.46 2.69 -6.47
CA TRP A 58 -7.43 1.37 -7.10
C TRP A 58 -7.10 1.35 -8.60
N THR A 59 -7.00 2.51 -9.24
CA THR A 59 -6.76 2.61 -10.69
C THR A 59 -5.36 2.11 -11.08
N TYR A 60 -4.42 2.10 -10.13
CA TYR A 60 -3.11 1.54 -10.36
C TYR A 60 -3.17 0.00 -10.48
N LYS A 61 -2.76 -0.53 -11.64
CA LYS A 61 -2.75 -1.97 -11.94
C LYS A 61 -1.60 -2.70 -11.21
N ARG A 62 -1.64 -2.69 -9.87
CA ARG A 62 -0.56 -3.16 -8.97
C ARG A 62 -0.11 -4.59 -9.22
N TYR A 63 -1.03 -5.43 -9.64
CA TYR A 63 -0.86 -6.87 -9.91
C TYR A 63 -0.52 -7.22 -11.36
N THR A 64 -0.16 -6.23 -12.20
CA THR A 64 0.30 -6.48 -13.59
C THR A 64 1.53 -7.36 -13.63
N LEU A 65 2.51 -7.10 -12.74
CA LEU A 65 3.69 -7.94 -12.58
C LEU A 65 3.37 -9.05 -11.58
N ARG A 66 3.59 -10.29 -12.00
CA ARG A 66 3.46 -11.48 -11.15
C ARG A 66 4.84 -11.97 -10.72
N PRO A 67 4.97 -12.64 -9.56
CA PRO A 67 6.22 -13.27 -9.17
C PRO A 67 6.68 -14.26 -10.26
N PRO A 68 7.96 -14.26 -10.65
CA PRO A 68 8.48 -15.23 -11.62
C PRO A 68 8.21 -16.66 -11.17
N GLY A 69 7.73 -17.51 -12.09
CA GLY A 69 7.44 -18.92 -11.79
C GLY A 69 6.17 -19.18 -10.96
N SER A 70 5.38 -18.16 -10.61
CA SER A 70 4.14 -18.33 -9.84
C SER A 70 3.01 -19.05 -10.60
N GLY A 71 3.04 -19.02 -11.93
CA GLY A 71 1.94 -19.53 -12.77
C GLY A 71 0.66 -18.69 -12.73
N GLU A 72 0.66 -17.57 -12.01
CA GLU A 72 -0.51 -16.71 -11.88
C GLU A 72 -0.70 -15.84 -13.15
N PRO A 73 -1.91 -15.75 -13.70
CA PRO A 73 -2.17 -14.86 -14.82
C PRO A 73 -2.17 -13.38 -14.37
N ASN A 74 -1.85 -12.47 -15.29
CA ASN A 74 -2.06 -11.03 -15.07
C ASN A 74 -3.58 -10.74 -15.05
N PRO A 75 -4.16 -10.29 -13.92
CA PRO A 75 -5.61 -10.09 -13.80
C PRO A 75 -6.14 -8.90 -14.60
N TYR A 76 -5.26 -8.04 -15.14
CA TYR A 76 -5.64 -6.89 -15.96
C TYR A 76 -5.36 -7.09 -17.44
N ALA A 77 -4.93 -8.29 -17.85
CA ALA A 77 -4.78 -8.62 -19.25
C ALA A 77 -6.17 -8.59 -19.90
N THR A 78 -6.40 -7.60 -20.75
CA THR A 78 -7.50 -7.64 -21.71
C THR A 78 -7.02 -8.51 -22.86
N GLU A 79 -7.85 -9.46 -23.32
CA GLU A 79 -7.56 -10.32 -24.48
C GLU A 79 -7.01 -9.48 -25.65
N ARG A 80 -6.10 -10.07 -26.44
CA ARG A 80 -5.71 -9.54 -27.75
C ARG A 80 -6.60 -10.15 -28.82
#